data_AF-A0A3S1EKQ0-F1
#
_entry.id   AF-A0A3S1EKQ0-F1
#
_cell.length_a   1.000
_cell.length_b   1.000
_cell.length_c   1.000
_cell.angle_alpha   90.00
_cell.angle_beta   90.00
_cell.angle_gamma   90.00
#
_symmetry.space_group_name_H-M   'P 1'
#
loop_
_entity.id
_entity.type
_entity.pdbx_description
1 polymer ?
#
loop_
_entity_poly.entity_id
_entity_poly.type
_entity_poly.pdbx_seq_one_letter_code
_entity_poly.pdbx_strand_id
1 'polypeptide(L)'
;MSDDSFIREVNEEIRREQAQALWDRFGPAILGLAILIVLGTAAVVGYRYWDESRANRSGDAFSQALKLANDGKNDEAIAALDQLEKDGYGAYPLLARMRAATVKADKGDVDGAVKDFDEVAADNAI
;
A
#
# COMPACT_ATOMS: atom_id res chain seq x y z
N MET A 1 46.89 46.55 -12.48
CA MET A 1 46.16 45.27 -12.35
C MET A 1 45.50 45.12 -10.98
N SER A 2 45.30 46.21 -10.22
CA SER A 2 44.73 46.17 -8.86
C SER A 2 43.27 46.65 -8.84
N ASP A 3 42.90 47.56 -9.75
CA ASP A 3 41.52 48.07 -9.87
C ASP A 3 40.52 46.99 -10.29
N ASP A 4 40.92 46.06 -11.15
CA ASP A 4 40.09 44.92 -11.58
C ASP A 4 39.81 43.91 -10.45
N SER A 5 40.65 43.85 -9.42
CA SER A 5 40.44 42.98 -8.25
C SER A 5 39.46 43.64 -7.28
N PHE A 6 39.66 44.94 -6.99
CA PHE A 6 38.82 45.70 -6.08
C PHE A 6 37.37 45.84 -6.58
N ILE A 7 37.18 46.13 -7.87
CA ILE A 7 35.84 46.24 -8.47
C ILE A 7 35.11 44.89 -8.55
N ARG A 8 35.87 43.79 -8.62
CA ARG A 8 35.32 42.43 -8.62
C ARG A 8 34.89 42.02 -7.22
N GLU A 9 35.75 42.25 -6.23
CA GLU A 9 35.50 41.96 -4.82
C GLU A 9 34.28 42.72 -4.28
N VAL A 10 34.14 44.01 -4.60
CA VAL A 10 32.97 44.81 -4.23
C VAL A 10 31.68 44.34 -4.92
N ASN A 11 31.75 43.99 -6.22
CA ASN A 11 30.58 43.41 -6.91
C ASN A 11 30.18 42.05 -6.32
N GLU A 12 31.15 41.27 -5.86
CA GLU A 12 30.94 39.96 -5.25
C GLU A 12 30.25 40.09 -3.89
N GLU A 13 30.66 41.06 -3.06
CA GLU A 13 29.98 41.42 -1.81
C GLU A 13 28.53 41.87 -2.04
N ILE A 14 28.28 42.77 -3.00
CA ILE A 14 26.92 43.25 -3.31
C ILE A 14 26.02 42.11 -3.81
N ARG A 15 26.53 41.23 -4.68
CA ARG A 15 25.77 40.06 -5.16
C ARG A 15 25.47 39.08 -4.03
N ARG A 16 26.42 38.88 -3.12
CA ARG A 16 26.26 37.99 -1.97
C ARG A 16 25.21 38.54 -1.01
N GLU A 17 25.23 39.83 -0.72
CA GLU A 17 24.20 40.50 0.09
C GLU A 17 22.81 40.42 -0.55
N GLN A 18 22.70 40.61 -1.87
CA GLN A 18 21.42 40.47 -2.58
C GLN A 18 20.88 39.05 -2.55
N ALA A 19 21.75 38.05 -2.77
CA ALA A 19 21.38 36.64 -2.66
C ALA A 19 20.97 36.28 -1.22
N GLN A 20 21.66 36.84 -0.22
CA GLN A 20 21.36 36.62 1.18
C GLN A 20 20.06 37.29 1.62
N ALA A 21 19.77 38.51 1.16
CA ALA A 21 18.49 39.18 1.40
C ALA A 21 17.30 38.45 0.75
N LEU A 22 17.50 37.87 -0.44
CA LEU A 22 16.51 36.99 -1.07
C LEU A 22 16.29 35.71 -0.26
N TRP A 23 17.37 35.10 0.26
CA TRP A 23 17.29 33.92 1.10
C TRP A 23 16.65 34.20 2.46
N ASP A 24 16.94 35.32 3.11
CA ASP A 24 16.33 35.67 4.40
C ASP A 24 14.82 35.89 4.25
N ARG A 25 14.38 36.38 3.07
CA ARG A 25 12.96 36.60 2.77
C ARG A 25 12.21 35.35 2.32
N PHE A 26 12.79 34.53 1.45
CA PHE A 26 12.11 33.38 0.83
C PHE A 26 12.60 32.01 1.34
N GLY A 27 13.81 31.93 1.88
CA GLY A 27 14.42 30.72 2.43
C GLY A 27 13.55 30.03 3.49
N PRO A 28 12.96 30.73 4.47
CA PRO A 28 12.04 30.11 5.42
C PRO A 28 10.79 29.53 4.75
N ALA A 29 10.24 30.20 3.73
CA ALA A 29 9.07 29.73 3.00
C ALA A 29 9.40 28.51 2.12
N ILE A 30 10.55 28.52 1.43
CA ILE A 30 11.05 27.39 0.64
C ILE A 30 11.32 26.19 1.54
N LEU A 31 11.94 26.41 2.71
CA LEU A 31 12.21 25.37 3.68
C LEU A 31 10.90 24.79 4.24
N GLY A 32 9.93 25.63 4.58
CA GLY A 32 8.61 25.20 5.03
C GLY A 32 7.88 24.37 3.98
N LEU A 33 7.94 24.78 2.70
CA LEU A 33 7.37 24.03 1.59
C LEU A 33 8.08 22.67 1.42
N ALA A 34 9.41 22.63 1.47
CA ALA A 34 10.18 21.40 1.37
C ALA A 34 9.83 20.42 2.50
N ILE A 35 9.72 20.92 3.74
CA ILE A 35 9.30 20.11 4.90
C ILE A 35 7.88 19.57 4.69
N LEU A 36 6.94 20.40 4.23
CA LEU A 36 5.57 19.96 3.94
C LEU A 36 5.52 18.84 2.90
N ILE A 37 6.31 18.96 1.82
CA ILE A 37 6.39 17.93 0.77
C ILE A 37 6.95 16.63 1.35
N VAL A 38 8.03 16.69 2.13
CA VAL A 38 8.64 15.51 2.75
C VAL A 38 7.66 14.83 3.72
N LEU A 39 7.01 15.59 4.58
CA LEU A 39 6.02 15.07 5.53
C LEU A 39 4.80 14.46 4.82
N GLY A 40 4.27 15.14 3.80
CA GLY A 40 3.16 14.62 2.99
C GLY A 40 3.53 13.32 2.30
N THR A 41 4.71 13.25 1.70
CA THR A 41 5.19 12.04 1.02
C THR A 41 5.44 10.91 2.03
N ALA A 42 6.06 11.20 3.17
CA ALA A 42 6.30 10.22 4.22
C ALA A 42 4.98 9.63 4.76
N ALA A 43 3.94 10.45 4.93
CA ALA A 43 2.63 9.98 5.35
C ALA A 43 2.00 9.03 4.31
N VAL A 44 2.05 9.38 3.02
CA VAL A 44 1.53 8.55 1.93
C VAL A 44 2.29 7.23 1.81
N VAL A 45 3.63 7.27 1.83
CA VAL A 45 4.47 6.06 1.73
C VAL A 45 4.28 5.17 2.95
N GLY A 46 4.23 5.76 4.15
CA GLY A 46 3.95 5.03 5.39
C GLY A 46 2.59 4.31 5.34
N TYR A 47 1.55 4.99 4.86
CA TYR A 47 0.22 4.39 4.68
C TYR A 47 0.26 3.23 3.67
N ARG A 48 0.86 3.43 2.50
CA ARG A 48 0.98 2.39 1.47
C ARG A 48 1.79 1.18 1.94
N TYR A 49 2.86 1.39 2.68
CA TYR A 49 3.64 0.30 3.23
C TYR A 49 2.82 -0.54 4.23
N TRP A 50 1.98 0.11 5.03
CA TRP A 50 1.10 -0.58 5.97
C TRP A 50 -0.02 -1.36 5.25
N ASP A 51 -0.56 -0.80 4.17
CA ASP A 51 -1.56 -1.39 3.28
C ASP A 51 -1.02 -2.64 2.57
N GLU A 52 0.16 -2.51 1.95
CA GLU A 52 0.78 -3.57 1.15
C GLU A 52 1.27 -4.73 2.00
N SER A 53 1.75 -4.46 3.22
CA SER A 53 2.14 -5.51 4.15
C SER A 53 0.94 -6.39 4.57
N ARG A 54 -0.27 -5.82 4.67
CA ARG A 54 -1.51 -6.57 4.93
C ARG A 54 -1.94 -7.38 3.71
N ALA A 55 -1.89 -6.79 2.51
CA ALA A 55 -2.21 -7.48 1.27
C ALA A 55 -1.30 -8.69 1.01
N ASN A 56 0.01 -8.56 1.26
CA ASN A 56 0.96 -9.67 1.12
C ASN A 56 0.63 -10.84 2.06
N ARG A 57 0.27 -10.54 3.32
CA ARG A 57 -0.11 -11.56 4.29
C ARG A 57 -1.37 -12.33 3.85
N SER A 58 -2.36 -11.64 3.29
CA SER A 58 -3.55 -12.27 2.73
C SER A 58 -3.24 -13.13 1.50
N GLY A 59 -2.35 -12.67 0.61
CA GLY A 59 -1.90 -13.44 -0.56
C GLY A 59 -1.15 -14.71 -0.20
N ASP A 60 -0.27 -14.66 0.80
CA ASP A 60 0.45 -15.83 1.31
C ASP A 60 -0.50 -16.85 1.94
N ALA A 61 -1.46 -16.39 2.74
CA ALA A 61 -2.48 -17.26 3.34
C ALA A 61 -3.35 -17.93 2.27
N PHE A 62 -3.79 -17.17 1.25
CA PHE A 62 -4.57 -17.70 0.13
C PHE A 62 -3.79 -18.77 -0.63
N SER A 63 -2.52 -18.50 -0.95
CA SER A 63 -1.66 -19.42 -1.67
C SER A 63 -1.40 -20.72 -0.89
N GLN A 64 -1.28 -20.64 0.43
CA GLN A 64 -1.17 -21.81 1.30
C GLN A 64 -2.46 -22.62 1.33
N ALA A 65 -3.62 -21.96 1.45
CA ALA A 65 -4.91 -22.63 1.42
C ALA A 65 -5.16 -23.35 0.09
N LEU A 66 -4.75 -22.73 -1.02
CA LEU A 66 -4.85 -23.36 -2.34
C LEU A 66 -3.97 -24.60 -2.48
N LYS A 67 -2.77 -24.59 -1.88
CA LYS A 67 -1.92 -25.80 -1.81
C LYS A 67 -2.61 -26.91 -1.02
N LEU A 68 -3.20 -26.60 0.14
CA LEU A 68 -3.95 -27.58 0.92
C LEU A 68 -5.10 -28.20 0.11
N ALA A 69 -5.83 -27.39 -0.66
CA ALA A 69 -6.89 -27.88 -1.53
C ALA A 69 -6.35 -28.82 -2.61
N ASN A 70 -5.24 -28.45 -3.26
CA ASN A 70 -4.61 -29.25 -4.30
C ASN A 70 -4.02 -30.57 -3.75
N ASP A 71 -3.58 -30.57 -2.50
CA ASP A 71 -3.09 -31.77 -1.79
C ASP A 71 -4.23 -32.68 -1.31
N GLY A 72 -5.49 -32.34 -1.63
CA GLY A 72 -6.69 -33.10 -1.24
C GLY A 72 -7.11 -32.90 0.21
N LYS A 73 -6.48 -31.96 0.93
CA LYS A 73 -6.81 -31.60 2.31
C LYS A 73 -7.93 -30.57 2.36
N ASN A 74 -9.08 -30.94 1.78
CA ASN A 74 -10.19 -30.01 1.55
C ASN A 74 -10.69 -29.33 2.84
N ASP A 75 -10.72 -30.05 3.97
CA ASP A 75 -11.15 -29.47 5.26
C ASP A 75 -10.15 -28.46 5.83
N GLU A 76 -8.84 -28.74 5.74
CA GLU A 76 -7.80 -27.79 6.14
C GLU A 76 -7.81 -26.56 5.23
N ALA A 77 -8.05 -26.76 3.92
CA ALA A 77 -8.14 -25.69 2.96
C ALA A 77 -9.35 -24.77 3.21
N ILE A 78 -10.54 -25.35 3.44
CA ILE A 78 -11.76 -24.58 3.78
C ILE A 78 -11.53 -23.79 5.07
N ALA A 79 -10.98 -24.40 6.12
CA ALA A 79 -10.69 -23.69 7.36
C ALA A 79 -9.72 -22.51 7.17
N ALA A 80 -8.68 -22.69 6.35
CA ALA A 80 -7.74 -21.61 6.02
C ALA A 80 -8.40 -20.48 5.19
N LEU A 81 -9.31 -20.83 4.28
CA LEU A 81 -10.07 -19.86 3.48
C LEU A 81 -11.10 -19.11 4.32
N ASP A 82 -11.81 -19.77 5.23
CA ASP A 82 -12.75 -19.15 6.18
C ASP A 82 -12.03 -18.18 7.13
N GLN A 83 -10.78 -18.49 7.50
CA GLN A 83 -9.96 -17.55 8.28
C GLN A 83 -9.58 -16.33 7.44
N LEU A 84 -9.22 -16.55 6.17
CA LEU A 84 -8.89 -15.47 5.24
C LEU A 84 -10.09 -14.61 4.86
N GLU A 85 -11.31 -15.16 4.87
CA GLU A 85 -12.54 -14.36 4.76
C GLU A 85 -12.64 -13.33 5.90
N LYS A 86 -12.31 -13.71 7.13
CA LYS A 86 -12.44 -12.84 8.31
C LYS A 86 -11.30 -11.85 8.46
N ASP A 87 -10.07 -12.32 8.23
CA ASP A 87 -8.84 -11.55 8.48
C ASP A 87 -8.21 -10.98 7.21
N GLY A 88 -8.78 -11.30 6.05
CA GLY A 88 -8.26 -10.89 4.75
C GLY A 88 -8.42 -9.40 4.50
N TYR A 89 -7.50 -8.86 3.71
CA TYR A 89 -7.48 -7.45 3.34
C TYR A 89 -7.83 -7.25 1.86
N GLY A 90 -8.50 -6.14 1.52
CA GLY A 90 -8.87 -5.84 0.14
C GLY A 90 -9.84 -6.87 -0.45
N ALA A 91 -9.54 -7.38 -1.65
CA ALA A 91 -10.41 -8.34 -2.37
C ALA A 91 -10.20 -9.81 -1.95
N TYR A 92 -9.23 -10.11 -1.07
CA TYR A 92 -8.93 -11.48 -0.66
C TYR A 92 -10.07 -12.20 0.08
N PRO A 93 -10.88 -11.54 0.96
CA PRO A 93 -12.03 -12.19 1.58
C PRO A 93 -13.04 -12.75 0.58
N LEU A 94 -13.36 -12.00 -0.47
CA LEU A 94 -14.24 -12.44 -1.54
C LEU A 94 -13.65 -13.65 -2.28
N LEU A 95 -12.37 -13.56 -2.67
CA LEU A 95 -11.67 -14.66 -3.34
C LEU A 95 -11.62 -15.92 -2.46
N ALA A 96 -11.44 -15.75 -1.15
CA ALA A 96 -11.41 -16.83 -0.19
C ALA A 96 -12.76 -17.56 -0.12
N ARG A 97 -13.87 -16.81 0.00
CA ARG A 97 -15.24 -17.36 -0.06
C ARG A 97 -15.50 -18.14 -1.34
N MET A 98 -15.21 -17.55 -2.49
CA MET A 98 -15.41 -18.20 -3.78
C MET A 98 -14.60 -19.49 -3.90
N ARG A 99 -13.33 -19.48 -3.46
CA ARG A 99 -12.49 -20.67 -3.50
C ARG A 99 -12.97 -21.73 -2.51
N ALA A 100 -13.44 -21.34 -1.32
CA ALA A 100 -13.97 -22.27 -0.33
C ALA A 100 -15.18 -23.03 -0.89
N ALA A 101 -16.09 -22.31 -1.57
CA ALA A 101 -17.21 -22.91 -2.27
C ALA A 101 -16.75 -23.92 -3.34
N THR A 102 -15.73 -23.59 -4.15
CA THR A 102 -15.17 -24.55 -5.11
C THR A 102 -14.57 -25.78 -4.42
N VAL A 103 -13.85 -25.62 -3.31
CA VAL A 103 -13.27 -26.75 -2.57
C VAL A 103 -14.37 -27.64 -1.97
N LYS A 104 -15.48 -27.06 -1.52
CA LYS A 104 -16.67 -27.83 -1.09
C LYS A 104 -17.26 -28.64 -2.25
N ALA A 105 -17.38 -28.05 -3.43
CA ALA A 105 -17.81 -28.77 -4.63
C ALA A 105 -16.83 -29.90 -5.00
N ASP A 106 -15.52 -29.65 -4.94
CA ASP A 106 -14.46 -30.64 -5.18
C ASP A 106 -14.53 -31.81 -4.17
N LYS A 107 -14.97 -31.54 -2.93
CA LYS A 107 -15.22 -32.55 -1.88
C LYS A 107 -16.52 -33.34 -2.12
N GLY A 108 -17.37 -32.92 -3.06
CA GLY A 108 -18.67 -33.51 -3.33
C GLY A 108 -19.84 -32.86 -2.58
N ASP A 109 -19.60 -31.78 -1.82
CA ASP A 109 -20.65 -30.96 -1.20
C ASP A 109 -21.10 -29.85 -2.18
N VAL A 110 -21.82 -30.28 -3.21
CA VAL A 110 -22.31 -29.39 -4.27
C VAL A 110 -23.40 -28.46 -3.74
N ASP A 111 -24.28 -28.95 -2.87
CA ASP A 111 -25.35 -28.15 -2.27
C ASP A 111 -24.78 -27.03 -1.39
N GLY A 112 -23.78 -27.34 -0.57
CA GLY A 112 -23.06 -26.35 0.22
C GLY A 112 -22.32 -25.32 -0.65
N ALA A 113 -21.69 -25.77 -1.74
CA ALA A 113 -21.00 -24.88 -2.67
C ALA A 113 -21.96 -23.90 -3.38
N VAL A 114 -23.12 -24.37 -3.85
CA VAL A 114 -24.14 -23.52 -4.49
C VAL A 114 -24.64 -22.46 -3.51
N LYS A 115 -24.93 -22.87 -2.27
CA LYS A 115 -25.37 -21.94 -1.24
C LYS A 115 -24.33 -20.84 -0.97
N ASP A 116 -23.06 -21.22 -0.82
CA ASP A 116 -21.99 -20.24 -0.61
C ASP A 116 -21.84 -19.29 -1.82
N PHE A 117 -21.96 -19.79 -3.05
CA PHE A 117 -21.93 -18.96 -4.25
C PHE A 117 -23.14 -18.00 -4.32
N ASP A 118 -24.33 -18.46 -3.95
CA ASP A 118 -25.52 -17.63 -3.88
C ASP A 118 -25.40 -16.54 -2.82
N GLU A 119 -24.83 -16.86 -1.65
CA GLU A 119 -24.54 -15.88 -0.59
C GLU A 119 -23.55 -14.82 -1.08
N VAL A 120 -22.48 -15.23 -1.79
CA VAL A 120 -21.53 -14.30 -2.41
C VAL A 120 -22.21 -13.43 -3.47
N ALA A 121 -23.09 -13.99 -4.30
CA ALA A 121 -23.81 -13.25 -5.33
C ALA A 121 -24.87 -12.29 -4.76
N ALA A 122 -25.43 -12.61 -3.60
CA ALA A 122 -26.41 -11.77 -2.90
C ALA A 122 -25.77 -10.67 -2.05
N ASP A 123 -24.47 -10.76 -1.77
CA ASP A 123 -23.72 -9.79 -0.98
C ASP A 123 -23.45 -8.52 -1.81
N ASN A 124 -24.33 -7.53 -1.67
CA ASN A 124 -24.22 -6.22 -2.34
C ASN A 124 -23.26 -5.25 -1.62
N ALA A 125 -22.59 -5.68 -0.54
CA ALA A 125 -21.66 -4.85 0.21
C ALA A 125 -20.23 -4.86 -0.36
N ILE A 126 -20.01 -5.67 -1.40
CA ILE A 126 -18.75 -5.86 -2.12
C ILE A 126 -18.89 -5.23 -3.52
#